data_AF-A0A2G8XU65-F1
#
_entry.id   AF-A0A2G8XU65-F1
#
_cell.length_a   1.000
_cell.length_b   1.000
_cell.length_c   1.000
_cell.angle_alpha   90.00
_cell.angle_beta   90.00
_cell.angle_gamma   90.00
#
_symmetry.space_group_name_H-M   'P 1'
#
loop_
_entity.id
_entity.type
_entity.pdbx_description
1 polymer ?
#
loop_
_entity_poly.entity_id
_entity_poly.type
_entity_poly.pdbx_seq_one_letter_code
_entity_poly.pdbx_strand_id
1 'polypeptide(L)'
;FNIPAPQPDCRHPVVEPDVVLVPLLGFDRLGRRLGYGGGYYDRTLCELRRRRGTHGSPRRMNERDSFGPVGPLSERLLAAQPPRYATVPLLVCGVAFDCQEVDEIPTEGFDQPLDCVLLENDLKLFSPELADKFQ
;
A
#
# COMPACT_ATOMS: atom_id res chain seq x y z
N PHE A 1 -21.99 0.15 5.09
CA PHE A 1 -21.49 -0.06 3.72
C PHE A 1 -21.79 -1.45 3.13
N ASN A 2 -22.37 -2.41 3.87
CA ASN A 2 -22.64 -3.77 3.36
C ASN A 2 -21.42 -4.46 2.70
N ILE A 3 -20.21 -4.10 3.14
CA ILE A 3 -18.96 -4.70 2.68
C ILE A 3 -18.75 -5.95 3.53
N PRO A 4 -18.67 -7.15 2.93
CA PRO A 4 -18.30 -8.35 3.67
C PRO A 4 -16.92 -8.18 4.29
N ALA A 5 -16.81 -8.41 5.59
CA ALA A 5 -15.55 -8.51 6.29
C ALA A 5 -15.32 -9.97 6.71
N PRO A 6 -14.07 -10.42 6.85
CA PRO A 6 -13.77 -11.70 7.50
C PRO A 6 -14.48 -11.79 8.85
N GLN A 7 -15.02 -12.97 9.17
CA GLN A 7 -15.70 -13.17 10.46
C GLN A 7 -14.69 -12.99 11.62
N PRO A 8 -15.12 -12.50 12.80
CA PRO A 8 -14.21 -12.23 13.92
C PRO A 8 -13.46 -13.47 14.43
N ASP A 9 -14.02 -14.65 14.23
CA ASP A 9 -13.45 -15.95 14.59
C ASP A 9 -12.51 -16.51 13.51
N CYS A 10 -12.41 -15.86 12.35
CA CYS A 10 -11.53 -16.27 11.28
C CYS A 10 -10.07 -16.40 11.76
N ARG A 11 -9.45 -17.54 11.48
CA ARG A 11 -8.07 -17.90 11.86
C ARG A 11 -7.23 -18.11 10.61
N HIS A 12 -6.90 -17.03 9.91
CA HIS A 12 -5.84 -17.04 8.92
C HIS A 12 -4.54 -16.54 9.55
N PRO A 13 -3.38 -17.07 9.12
CA PRO A 13 -2.10 -16.52 9.54
C PRO A 13 -2.03 -15.05 9.13
N VAL A 14 -1.46 -14.22 10.01
CA VAL A 14 -1.13 -12.84 9.66
C VAL A 14 0.00 -12.88 8.63
N VAL A 15 -0.19 -12.21 7.51
CA VAL A 15 0.80 -12.12 6.43
C VAL A 15 1.16 -10.65 6.19
N GLU A 16 2.44 -10.38 5.93
CA GLU A 16 2.87 -9.09 5.39
C GLU A 16 2.85 -9.15 3.86
N PRO A 17 1.97 -8.38 3.20
CA PRO A 17 1.82 -8.46 1.76
C PRO A 17 3.04 -7.87 1.02
N ASP A 18 3.43 -8.51 -0.08
CA ASP A 18 4.36 -7.93 -1.06
C ASP A 18 3.65 -6.92 -1.97
N VAL A 19 2.35 -7.12 -2.21
CA VAL A 19 1.51 -6.30 -3.07
C VAL A 19 0.21 -5.94 -2.35
N VAL A 20 -0.20 -4.67 -2.43
CA VAL A 20 -1.49 -4.20 -1.95
C VAL A 20 -2.26 -3.59 -3.12
N LEU A 21 -3.46 -4.12 -3.37
CA LEU A 21 -4.42 -3.54 -4.31
C LEU A 21 -5.25 -2.48 -3.59
N VAL A 22 -5.28 -1.27 -4.16
CA VAL A 22 -5.94 -0.11 -3.55
C VAL A 22 -7.09 0.35 -4.46
N PRO A 23 -8.35 0.17 -4.05
CA PRO A 23 -9.47 0.80 -4.73
C PRO A 23 -9.46 2.32 -4.46
N LEU A 24 -9.88 3.09 -5.45
CA LEU A 24 -9.82 4.54 -5.43
C LEU A 24 -10.99 5.15 -6.21
N LEU A 25 -11.30 6.42 -5.93
CA LEU A 25 -12.30 7.22 -6.64
C LEU A 25 -11.68 7.94 -7.84
N GLY A 26 -10.44 8.39 -7.70
CA GLY A 26 -9.67 8.99 -8.79
C GLY A 26 -8.17 8.94 -8.52
N PHE A 27 -7.37 9.03 -9.56
CA PHE A 27 -5.91 9.11 -9.50
C PHE A 27 -5.39 10.19 -10.44
N ASP A 28 -4.19 10.71 -10.20
CA ASP A 28 -3.54 11.65 -11.13
C ASP A 28 -2.24 11.08 -11.72
N ARG A 29 -1.65 11.85 -12.65
CA ARG A 29 -0.44 11.47 -13.38
C ARG A 29 0.81 11.35 -12.51
N LEU A 30 0.72 11.74 -11.23
CA LEU A 30 1.80 11.65 -10.25
C LEU A 30 1.59 10.48 -9.27
N GLY A 31 0.59 9.63 -9.52
CA GLY A 31 0.29 8.48 -8.67
C GLY A 31 -0.38 8.84 -7.34
N ARG A 32 -0.91 10.07 -7.22
CA ARG A 32 -1.75 10.43 -6.07
C ARG A 32 -3.13 9.82 -6.25
N ARG A 33 -3.85 9.62 -5.14
CA ARG A 33 -5.17 8.99 -5.17
C ARG A 33 -6.17 9.74 -4.30
N LEU A 34 -7.42 9.71 -4.75
CA LEU A 34 -8.58 10.12 -3.98
C LEU A 34 -9.26 8.86 -3.43
N GLY A 35 -9.20 8.67 -2.11
CA GLY A 35 -9.92 7.60 -1.43
C GLY A 35 -11.31 8.04 -0.95
N TYR A 36 -11.98 7.18 -0.18
CA TYR A 36 -13.29 7.45 0.43
C TYR A 36 -13.22 8.34 1.70
N GLY A 37 -12.11 9.02 1.97
CA GLY A 37 -11.96 9.98 3.07
C GLY A 37 -11.64 9.43 4.47
N GLY A 38 -11.53 8.11 4.66
CA GLY A 38 -11.26 7.49 5.99
C GLY A 38 -9.78 7.37 6.39
N GLY A 39 -8.84 7.62 5.47
CA GLY A 39 -7.39 7.52 5.70
C GLY A 39 -6.88 6.13 6.11
N TYR A 40 -7.68 5.07 5.92
CA TYR A 40 -7.31 3.70 6.30
C TYR A 40 -6.11 3.19 5.51
N TYR A 41 -6.08 3.46 4.20
CA TYR A 41 -4.96 3.06 3.34
C TYR A 41 -3.70 3.84 3.68
N ASP A 42 -3.76 5.16 3.89
CA ASP A 42 -2.57 5.96 4.22
C ASP A 42 -1.86 5.48 5.48
N ARG A 43 -2.62 5.22 6.55
CA ARG A 43 -2.06 4.67 7.80
C ARG A 43 -1.45 3.28 7.59
N THR A 44 -2.15 2.40 6.87
CA THR A 44 -1.71 1.01 6.65
C THR A 44 -0.47 0.95 5.75
N LEU A 45 -0.48 1.71 4.66
CA LEU A 45 0.62 1.77 3.69
C LEU A 45 1.87 2.44 4.29
N CYS A 46 1.70 3.49 5.10
CA CYS A 46 2.82 4.11 5.82
C CYS A 46 3.54 3.08 6.69
N GLU A 47 2.77 2.28 7.45
CA GLU A 47 3.34 1.24 8.31
C GLU A 47 4.00 0.10 7.51
N LEU A 48 3.35 -0.41 6.46
CA LEU A 48 3.94 -1.45 5.61
C LEU A 48 5.21 -0.97 4.91
N ARG A 49 5.23 0.27 4.41
CA ARG A 49 6.41 0.89 3.78
C ARG A 49 7.55 1.11 4.77
N ARG A 50 7.26 1.46 6.03
CA ARG A 50 8.29 1.52 7.09
C ARG A 50 8.99 0.18 7.30
N ARG A 51 8.26 -0.94 7.13
CA ARG A 51 8.77 -2.29 7.35
C ARG A 51 9.39 -2.96 6.14
N ARG A 52 8.96 -2.60 4.92
CA ARG A 52 9.43 -3.21 3.67
C ARG A 52 10.25 -2.28 2.78
N GLY A 53 10.18 -0.98 3.02
CA GLY A 53 10.73 0.03 2.13
C GLY A 53 9.77 0.38 0.99
N THR A 54 10.13 1.42 0.25
CA THR A 54 9.39 1.88 -0.93
C THR A 54 10.19 1.58 -2.18
N HIS A 55 9.51 1.36 -3.29
CA HIS A 55 10.10 1.59 -4.60
C HIS A 55 10.57 3.07 -4.60
N GLY A 56 11.87 3.33 -4.75
CA GLY A 56 12.50 4.65 -4.65
C GLY A 56 13.45 4.81 -3.46
N SER A 57 13.32 3.98 -2.41
CA SER A 57 14.13 4.04 -1.19
C SER A 57 14.02 2.73 -0.41
N PRO A 58 14.93 1.76 -0.64
CA PRO A 58 14.92 0.50 0.10
C PRO A 58 15.20 0.72 1.60
N ARG A 59 14.53 -0.06 2.45
CA ARG A 59 14.61 0.05 3.91
C ARG A 59 16.07 -0.08 4.40
N ARG A 60 16.53 0.87 5.23
CA ARG A 60 17.72 0.66 6.09
C ARG A 60 17.30 -0.13 7.33
N MET A 61 17.87 -1.32 7.49
CA MET A 61 17.63 -2.22 8.62
C MET A 61 18.23 -1.60 9.91
N ASN A 62 17.48 -1.54 11.03
CA ASN A 62 17.98 -1.09 12.34
C ASN A 62 17.48 -2.00 13.48
N GLU A 63 18.31 -2.21 14.50
CA GLU A 63 18.21 -3.23 15.57
C GLU A 63 17.18 -2.94 16.70
N ARG A 64 16.14 -2.12 16.50
CA ARG A 64 15.24 -1.64 17.59
C ARG A 64 13.74 -1.90 17.39
N ASP A 65 13.37 -3.03 16.79
CA ASP A 65 11.96 -3.41 16.60
C ASP A 65 11.49 -4.38 17.71
N SER A 66 11.19 -3.88 18.92
CA SER A 66 10.67 -4.71 20.02
C SER A 66 9.63 -4.00 20.87
N PHE A 67 8.32 -4.16 20.57
CA PHE A 67 7.17 -4.07 21.50
C PHE A 67 5.87 -4.55 20.81
N GLY A 68 4.95 -5.17 21.56
CA GLY A 68 3.53 -5.39 21.19
C GLY A 68 2.69 -5.84 22.40
N PRO A 69 1.35 -6.01 22.33
CA PRO A 69 0.29 -5.46 21.42
C PRO A 69 -0.96 -4.89 22.18
N VAL A 70 -2.00 -4.28 21.50
CA VAL A 70 -3.44 -4.71 21.37
C VAL A 70 -4.28 -3.75 20.45
N GLY A 71 -4.87 -4.23 19.33
CA GLY A 71 -5.97 -3.58 18.57
C GLY A 71 -6.04 -3.93 17.05
N PRO A 72 -6.73 -3.16 16.17
CA PRO A 72 -7.10 -3.53 14.77
C PRO A 72 -5.94 -3.98 13.86
N LEU A 73 -6.24 -4.51 12.65
CA LEU A 73 -5.31 -5.26 11.76
C LEU A 73 -3.91 -4.62 11.56
N SER A 74 -3.80 -3.30 11.58
CA SER A 74 -2.53 -2.54 11.61
C SER A 74 -1.60 -2.94 12.77
N GLU A 75 -2.15 -3.29 13.93
CA GLU A 75 -1.41 -3.68 15.15
C GLU A 75 -1.09 -5.17 15.20
N ARG A 76 -1.93 -6.03 14.61
CA ARG A 76 -1.64 -7.48 14.54
C ARG A 76 -0.52 -7.79 13.56
N LEU A 77 -0.35 -6.94 12.54
CA LEU A 77 0.79 -7.00 11.62
C LEU A 77 2.13 -6.78 12.35
N LEU A 78 2.23 -5.95 13.41
CA LEU A 78 3.52 -5.70 14.11
C LEU A 78 4.03 -6.91 14.91
N ALA A 79 3.16 -7.84 15.30
CA ALA A 79 3.50 -8.94 16.21
C ALA A 79 4.01 -10.21 15.51
N ALA A 80 3.94 -10.26 14.17
CA ALA A 80 4.52 -11.35 13.40
C ALA A 80 6.02 -11.09 13.23
N GLN A 81 6.87 -11.99 13.74
CA GLN A 81 8.29 -12.00 13.36
C GLN A 81 8.34 -12.08 11.83
N PRO A 82 9.01 -11.13 11.14
CA PRO A 82 8.91 -11.05 9.70
C PRO A 82 9.51 -12.33 9.10
N PRO A 83 8.80 -13.03 8.21
CA PRO A 83 9.39 -14.13 7.46
C PRO A 83 10.54 -13.59 6.59
N ARG A 84 11.52 -14.44 6.29
CA ARG A 84 12.78 -14.13 5.57
C ARG A 84 12.62 -13.57 4.14
N TYR A 85 11.40 -13.23 3.72
CA TYR A 85 11.04 -12.68 2.41
C TYR A 85 11.02 -11.14 2.34
N ALA A 86 11.45 -10.43 3.39
CA ALA A 86 11.46 -8.96 3.49
C ALA A 86 12.48 -8.25 2.58
N THR A 87 12.81 -8.80 1.41
CA THR A 87 13.83 -8.26 0.48
C THR A 87 13.26 -7.44 -0.67
N VAL A 88 11.95 -7.51 -0.91
CA VAL A 88 11.29 -6.73 -1.97
C VAL A 88 10.50 -5.55 -1.38
N PRO A 89 10.67 -4.33 -1.91
CA PRO A 89 9.86 -3.18 -1.52
C PRO A 89 8.37 -3.46 -1.72
N LEU A 90 7.52 -2.86 -0.88
CA LEU A 90 6.06 -3.01 -1.01
C LEU A 90 5.60 -2.42 -2.35
N LEU A 91 4.85 -3.18 -3.14
CA LEU A 91 4.19 -2.70 -4.34
C LEU A 91 2.75 -2.25 -4.01
N VAL A 92 2.47 -0.97 -4.24
CA VAL A 92 1.14 -0.38 -4.04
C VAL A 92 0.51 -0.11 -5.40
N CYS A 93 -0.48 -0.92 -5.77
CA CYS A 93 -1.15 -0.86 -7.06
C CYS A 93 -2.58 -0.33 -6.90
N GLY A 94 -2.88 0.81 -7.51
CA GLY A 94 -4.25 1.27 -7.65
C GLY A 94 -5.00 0.41 -8.67
N VAL A 95 -6.28 0.15 -8.44
CA VAL A 95 -7.17 -0.45 -9.44
C VAL A 95 -8.22 0.58 -9.81
N ALA A 96 -8.28 0.94 -11.08
CA ALA A 96 -9.12 2.03 -11.57
C ALA A 96 -9.55 1.79 -13.02
N PHE A 97 -10.58 2.53 -13.45
CA PHE A 97 -10.85 2.73 -14.87
C PHE A 97 -10.11 3.97 -15.40
N ASP A 98 -9.89 4.04 -16.71
CA ASP A 98 -9.30 5.21 -17.37
C ASP A 98 -10.06 6.50 -17.06
N CYS A 99 -11.39 6.44 -16.95
CA CYS A 99 -12.24 7.59 -16.63
C CYS A 99 -12.07 8.14 -15.21
N GLN A 100 -11.32 7.44 -14.35
CA GLN A 100 -10.99 7.88 -13.00
C GLN A 100 -9.65 8.64 -12.94
N GLU A 101 -8.94 8.78 -14.06
CA GLU A 101 -7.82 9.71 -14.13
C GLU A 101 -8.33 11.16 -14.10
N VAL A 102 -7.74 11.99 -13.24
CA VAL A 102 -8.04 13.41 -13.13
C VAL A 102 -6.75 14.23 -13.27
N ASP A 103 -6.91 15.53 -13.55
CA ASP A 103 -5.77 16.42 -13.80
C ASP A 103 -4.87 16.59 -12.57
N GLU A 104 -5.48 16.79 -11.40
CA GLU A 104 -4.76 17.02 -10.15
C GLU A 104 -5.58 16.55 -8.94
N ILE A 105 -4.90 15.86 -8.03
CA ILE A 105 -5.44 15.52 -6.71
C ILE A 105 -4.67 16.32 -5.64
N PRO A 106 -5.37 17.13 -4.82
CA PRO A 106 -4.76 17.78 -3.67
C PRO A 106 -4.16 16.76 -2.71
N THR A 107 -2.97 17.04 -2.20
CA THR A 107 -2.25 16.13 -1.29
C THR A 107 -1.97 16.75 0.06
N GLU A 108 -2.02 15.93 1.08
CA GLU A 108 -1.57 16.18 2.43
C GLU A 108 -0.26 15.44 2.71
N GLY A 109 0.53 15.91 3.67
CA GLY A 109 1.86 15.34 3.97
C GLY A 109 1.86 13.89 4.47
N PHE A 110 0.69 13.36 4.82
CA PHE A 110 0.52 11.97 5.24
C PHE A 110 0.08 11.03 4.11
N ASP A 111 -0.25 11.57 2.93
CA ASP A 111 -0.73 10.78 1.81
C ASP A 111 0.36 9.87 1.27
N GLN A 112 0.00 8.59 1.14
CA GLN A 112 0.89 7.57 0.59
C GLN A 112 0.68 7.51 -0.93
N PRO A 113 1.68 7.73 -1.79
CA PRO A 113 1.50 7.61 -3.25
C PRO A 113 1.30 6.17 -3.69
N LEU A 114 0.76 5.96 -4.89
CA LEU A 114 0.73 4.68 -5.60
C LEU A 114 2.04 4.46 -6.37
N ASP A 115 2.45 3.21 -6.51
CA ASP A 115 3.61 2.85 -7.34
C ASP A 115 3.19 2.61 -8.80
N CYS A 116 1.96 2.13 -9.00
CA CYS A 116 1.32 1.94 -10.29
C CYS A 116 -0.21 1.99 -10.18
N VAL A 117 -0.89 2.12 -11.33
CA VAL A 117 -2.34 1.93 -11.46
C VAL A 117 -2.62 0.94 -12.59
N LEU A 118 -3.31 -0.14 -12.25
CA LEU A 118 -3.87 -1.09 -13.20
C LEU A 118 -5.20 -0.56 -13.72
N LEU A 119 -5.30 -0.45 -15.03
CA LEU A 119 -6.45 0.03 -15.79
C LEU A 119 -7.09 -1.14 -16.54
N GLU A 120 -8.23 -0.91 -17.18
CA GLU A 120 -8.91 -1.96 -17.96
C GLU A 120 -8.08 -2.45 -19.17
N ASN A 121 -7.23 -1.58 -19.73
CA ASN A 121 -6.47 -1.86 -20.95
C ASN A 121 -4.97 -1.52 -20.82
N ASP A 122 -4.51 -1.05 -19.66
CA ASP A 122 -3.15 -0.54 -19.50
C ASP A 122 -2.64 -0.65 -18.05
N LEU A 123 -1.33 -0.43 -17.87
CA LEU A 123 -0.66 -0.34 -16.58
C LEU A 123 0.19 0.94 -16.54
N LYS A 124 -0.21 1.92 -15.73
CA LYS A 124 0.57 3.14 -15.52
C LYS A 124 1.54 2.96 -14.36
N LEU A 125 2.82 3.24 -14.60
CA LEU A 125 3.90 3.15 -13.60
C LEU A 125 4.30 4.55 -13.15
N PHE A 126 4.41 4.75 -11.83
CA PHE A 126 4.81 6.03 -11.22
C PHE A 126 6.17 5.94 -10.49
N SER A 127 6.61 4.72 -10.15
CA SER A 127 7.99 4.47 -9.72
C SER A 127 8.91 4.37 -10.94
N PRO A 128 10.00 5.17 -10.99
CA PRO A 128 11.01 5.07 -12.04
C PRO A 128 11.65 3.67 -12.11
N GLU A 129 11.92 3.03 -10.97
CA GLU A 129 12.59 1.72 -10.98
C GLU A 129 11.68 0.59 -11.47
N LEU A 130 10.35 0.76 -11.35
CA LEU A 130 9.41 -0.15 -11.98
C LEU A 130 9.33 0.13 -13.47
N ALA A 131 9.29 1.40 -13.89
CA ALA A 131 9.29 1.77 -15.31
C ALA A 131 10.49 1.17 -16.06
N ASP A 132 11.69 1.25 -15.47
CA ASP A 132 12.92 0.70 -16.06
C ASP A 132 12.90 -0.84 -16.21
N LYS A 133 12.08 -1.55 -15.42
CA LYS A 133 11.98 -3.02 -15.47
C LYS A 133 11.01 -3.53 -16.53
N PHE A 134 10.10 -2.68 -17.02
CA PHE A 134 9.04 -3.06 -17.96
C PHE A 134 9.18 -2.38 -19.33
N GLN A 135 10.29 -1.68 -19.58
CA GLN A 135 10.74 -1.26 -20.92
C GLN A 135 11.58 -2.34 -21.58
#